data_AF-A0A820I9M3-F1
#
_entry.id   AF-A0A820I9M3-F1
#
_cell.length_a   1.000
_cell.length_b   1.000
_cell.length_c   1.000
_cell.angle_alpha   90.00
_cell.angle_beta   90.00
_cell.angle_gamma   90.00
#
_symmetry.space_group_name_H-M   'P 1'
#
loop_
_entity.id
_entity.type
_entity.pdbx_description
1 polymer ?
#
loop_
_entity_poly.entity_id
_entity_poly.type
_entity_poly.pdbx_seq_one_letter_code
_entity_poly.pdbx_strand_id
1 'polypeptide(L)'
;MGVDLPSICWPTSKDFTCWDHLLSNITSIHVIHMNHLDVGYNGIPTMGFINNILNIYFHQYLPRAAILAEQIRRISLDDSFIYKTHPWLLSMFFDCPSNFVLAGIELKCPSNDELMLIERAIRTGTIA
;
A
#
# COMPACT_ATOMS: atom_id res chain seq x y z
N MET A 1 -12.14 42.09 -5.06
CA MET A 1 -10.81 41.56 -5.37
C MET A 1 -10.98 40.09 -5.70
N GLY A 2 -11.05 39.75 -6.99
CA GLY A 2 -11.18 38.38 -7.44
C GLY A 2 -9.82 37.70 -7.38
N VAL A 3 -9.74 36.54 -6.76
CA VAL A 3 -8.61 35.64 -6.91
C VAL A 3 -8.79 34.94 -8.26
N ASP A 4 -8.05 35.38 -9.26
CA ASP A 4 -7.85 34.61 -10.48
C ASP A 4 -7.20 33.29 -10.07
N LEU A 5 -7.97 32.21 -10.09
CA LEU A 5 -7.41 30.87 -10.00
C LEU A 5 -6.46 30.72 -11.20
N PRO A 6 -5.18 30.36 -10.99
CA PRO A 6 -4.27 30.17 -12.10
C PRO A 6 -4.90 29.14 -13.05
N SER A 7 -5.09 29.56 -14.30
CA SER A 7 -5.59 28.70 -15.36
C SER A 7 -4.78 27.41 -15.37
N ILE A 8 -5.42 26.29 -15.02
CA ILE A 8 -4.81 24.96 -15.08
C ILE A 8 -4.29 24.78 -16.51
N CYS A 9 -2.97 24.84 -16.68
CA CYS A 9 -2.31 24.48 -17.92
C CYS A 9 -2.16 22.96 -17.93
N TRP A 10 -2.70 22.32 -18.98
CA TRP A 10 -2.48 20.90 -19.20
C TRP A 10 -1.18 20.75 -19.99
N PRO A 11 -0.15 20.07 -19.47
CA PRO A 11 1.08 19.88 -20.19
C PRO A 11 0.82 19.01 -21.42
N THR A 12 1.43 19.39 -22.54
CA THR A 12 1.49 18.53 -23.73
C THR A 12 2.90 17.95 -23.84
N SER A 13 3.06 16.85 -24.57
CA SER A 13 4.37 16.20 -24.76
C SER A 13 5.43 17.06 -25.46
N LYS A 14 5.08 18.29 -25.87
CA LYS A 14 5.95 19.22 -26.61
C LYS A 14 6.18 20.55 -25.90
N ASP A 15 5.49 20.80 -24.78
CA ASP A 15 5.64 22.04 -24.02
C ASP A 15 5.66 21.75 -22.51
N PHE A 16 6.86 21.88 -21.94
CA PHE A 16 7.15 21.69 -20.53
C PHE A 16 7.18 22.99 -19.72
N THR A 17 6.96 24.16 -20.34
CA THR A 17 7.04 25.46 -19.64
C THR A 17 6.01 25.58 -18.51
N CYS A 18 4.88 24.88 -18.64
CA CYS A 18 3.88 24.72 -17.58
C CYS A 18 4.44 23.95 -16.36
N TRP A 19 5.27 22.91 -16.58
CA TRP A 19 5.93 22.19 -15.49
C TRP A 19 6.95 23.08 -14.78
N ASP A 20 7.76 23.86 -15.49
CA ASP A 20 8.75 24.72 -14.84
C ASP A 20 8.11 25.73 -13.88
N HIS A 21 6.99 26.34 -14.27
CA HIS A 21 6.26 27.24 -13.37
C HIS A 21 5.61 26.51 -12.19
N LEU A 22 5.00 25.34 -12.40
CA LEU A 22 4.40 24.53 -11.33
C LEU A 22 5.45 24.00 -10.35
N LEU A 23 6.60 23.54 -10.85
CA LEU A 23 7.68 22.95 -10.07
C LEU A 23 8.49 24.02 -9.31
N SER A 24 8.53 25.27 -9.78
CA SER A 24 9.32 26.36 -9.17
C SER A 24 8.94 26.71 -7.73
N ASN A 25 7.74 26.31 -7.27
CA ASN A 25 7.21 26.61 -5.93
C ASN A 25 6.92 25.36 -5.08
N ILE A 26 7.31 24.15 -5.52
CA ILE A 26 7.09 22.93 -4.74
C ILE A 26 8.19 22.81 -3.68
N THR A 27 7.80 22.85 -2.40
CA THR A 27 8.73 22.72 -1.26
C THR A 27 8.74 21.31 -0.66
N SER A 28 7.74 20.49 -0.97
CA SER A 28 7.60 19.15 -0.39
C SER A 28 6.93 18.18 -1.36
N ILE A 29 7.45 16.96 -1.44
CA ILE A 29 6.82 15.83 -2.13
C ILE A 29 6.62 14.73 -1.10
N HIS A 30 5.37 14.28 -0.94
CA HIS A 30 5.03 13.15 -0.09
C HIS A 30 4.86 11.90 -0.94
N VAL A 31 5.65 10.86 -0.66
CA VAL A 31 5.52 9.56 -1.32
C VAL A 31 4.67 8.65 -0.44
N ILE A 32 3.54 8.17 -0.97
CA ILE A 32 2.64 7.24 -0.29
C ILE A 32 2.84 5.85 -0.89
N HIS A 33 3.21 4.89 -0.05
CA HIS A 33 3.38 3.50 -0.47
C HIS A 33 2.09 2.73 -0.23
N MET A 34 1.52 2.17 -1.29
CA MET A 34 0.35 1.30 -1.21
C MET A 34 0.32 0.34 -2.39
N ASN A 35 -0.47 -0.72 -2.27
CA ASN A 35 -0.91 -1.50 -3.42
C ASN A 35 -2.36 -1.14 -3.74
N HIS A 36 -2.67 -1.00 -5.03
CA HIS A 36 -4.06 -1.07 -5.47
C HIS A 36 -4.54 -2.51 -5.29
N LEU A 37 -5.73 -2.67 -4.71
CA LEU A 37 -6.30 -3.99 -4.45
C LEU A 37 -7.38 -4.29 -5.49
N ASP A 38 -7.04 -5.15 -6.44
CA ASP A 38 -7.95 -5.62 -7.47
C ASP A 38 -8.38 -7.07 -7.20
N VAL A 39 -9.58 -7.24 -6.66
CA VAL A 39 -10.19 -8.56 -6.53
C VAL A 39 -10.76 -8.97 -7.89
N GLY A 40 -10.27 -10.09 -8.44
CA GLY A 40 -10.61 -10.54 -9.80
C GLY A 40 -9.48 -10.31 -10.82
N TYR A 41 -8.32 -9.82 -10.39
CA TYR A 41 -7.20 -9.49 -11.28
C TYR A 41 -6.43 -10.72 -11.79
N ASN A 42 -6.34 -10.87 -13.11
CA ASN A 42 -5.74 -12.05 -13.74
C ASN A 42 -4.25 -11.89 -14.11
N GLY A 43 -3.50 -11.01 -13.44
CA GLY A 43 -2.05 -10.82 -13.67
C GLY A 43 -1.14 -11.44 -12.62
N ILE A 44 -1.64 -12.42 -11.85
CA ILE A 44 -0.86 -13.30 -10.99
C ILE A 44 -0.81 -14.71 -11.61
N PRO A 45 0.17 -15.57 -11.27
CA PRO A 45 0.28 -16.92 -11.87
C PRO A 45 -0.94 -17.81 -11.64
N THR A 46 -1.74 -17.51 -10.61
CA THR A 46 -3.02 -18.16 -10.31
C THR A 46 -4.17 -17.25 -10.70
N MET A 47 -5.37 -17.80 -10.89
CA MET A 47 -6.55 -16.99 -11.20
C MET A 47 -6.82 -15.97 -10.08
N GLY A 48 -7.15 -14.74 -10.47
CA GLY A 48 -7.37 -13.57 -9.61
C GLY A 48 -8.51 -13.63 -8.59
N PHE A 49 -8.99 -14.80 -8.24
CA PHE A 49 -10.05 -14.94 -7.24
C PHE A 49 -9.60 -14.45 -5.88
N ILE A 50 -10.58 -13.98 -5.10
CA ILE A 50 -10.35 -13.23 -3.87
C ILE A 50 -9.38 -13.93 -2.91
N ASN A 51 -9.53 -15.24 -2.67
CA ASN A 51 -8.65 -15.94 -1.73
C ASN A 51 -7.19 -16.00 -2.19
N ASN A 52 -6.91 -16.08 -3.50
CA ASN A 52 -5.53 -16.00 -3.99
C ASN A 52 -4.93 -14.60 -3.74
N ILE A 53 -5.71 -13.55 -3.99
CA ILE A 53 -5.26 -12.17 -3.77
C ILE A 53 -5.03 -11.93 -2.27
N LEU A 54 -5.99 -12.31 -1.42
CA LEU A 54 -5.88 -12.16 0.04
C LEU A 54 -4.67 -12.93 0.59
N ASN A 55 -4.42 -14.16 0.12
CA ASN A 55 -3.26 -14.94 0.53
C ASN A 55 -1.93 -14.23 0.21
N ILE A 56 -1.83 -13.52 -0.92
CA ILE A 56 -0.63 -12.73 -1.25
C ILE A 56 -0.51 -11.53 -0.31
N TYR A 57 -1.61 -10.83 -0.02
CA TYR A 57 -1.56 -9.72 0.93
C TYR A 57 -1.13 -10.18 2.32
N PHE A 58 -1.70 -11.28 2.81
CA PHE A 58 -1.46 -11.81 4.16
C PHE A 58 -0.03 -12.32 4.32
N HIS A 59 0.46 -13.10 3.38
CA HIS A 59 1.74 -13.80 3.55
C HIS A 59 2.92 -13.15 2.83
N GLN A 60 2.66 -12.12 2.01
CA GLN A 60 3.70 -11.47 1.23
C GLN A 60 3.71 -9.96 1.42
N TYR A 61 2.64 -9.25 1.10
CA TYR A 61 2.70 -7.78 1.05
C TYR A 61 2.74 -7.15 2.44
N LEU A 62 1.87 -7.53 3.37
CA LEU A 62 1.87 -6.98 4.72
C LEU A 62 3.19 -7.32 5.46
N PRO A 63 3.68 -8.58 5.48
CA PRO A 63 4.93 -8.90 6.16
C PRO A 63 6.13 -8.19 5.53
N ARG A 64 6.23 -8.13 4.19
CA ARG A 64 7.34 -7.44 3.52
C ARG A 64 7.34 -5.94 3.80
N ALA A 65 6.18 -5.30 3.84
CA ALA A 65 6.07 -3.88 4.18
C ALA A 65 6.59 -3.61 5.61
N ALA A 66 6.18 -4.44 6.58
CA ALA A 66 6.66 -4.33 7.96
C ALA A 66 8.19 -4.51 8.06
N ILE A 67 8.73 -5.54 7.39
CA ILE A 67 10.17 -5.83 7.39
C ILE A 67 10.97 -4.72 6.71
N LEU A 68 10.50 -4.24 5.56
CA LEU A 68 11.17 -3.17 4.81
C LEU A 68 11.27 -1.89 5.64
N ALA A 69 10.23 -1.53 6.39
CA ALA A 69 10.27 -0.36 7.26
C ALA A 69 11.32 -0.50 8.37
N GLU A 70 11.45 -1.68 8.98
CA GLU A 70 12.50 -1.95 9.96
C GLU A 70 13.90 -1.88 9.33
N GLN A 71 14.05 -2.34 8.09
CA GLN A 71 15.30 -2.23 7.36
C GLN A 71 15.66 -0.76 7.07
N ILE A 72 14.70 0.05 6.63
CA ILE A 72 14.90 1.48 6.38
C ILE A 72 15.31 2.19 7.67
N ARG A 73 14.59 1.95 8.78
CA ARG A 73 14.94 2.52 10.11
C ARG A 73 16.35 2.20 10.58
N ARG A 74 16.92 1.06 10.18
CA ARG A 74 18.29 0.67 10.53
C ARG A 74 19.35 1.37 9.68
N ILE A 75 19.00 1.78 8.48
CA ILE A 75 19.93 2.38 7.50
C ILE A 75 19.88 3.91 7.57
N SER A 76 18.70 4.47 7.85
CA SER A 76 18.45 5.90 7.92
C SER A 76 17.54 6.23 9.09
N LEU A 77 17.93 7.21 9.90
CA LEU A 77 17.10 7.70 11.01
C LEU A 77 16.07 8.74 10.57
N ASP A 78 16.29 9.35 9.40
CA ASP A 78 15.46 10.43 8.86
C ASP A 78 14.41 9.92 7.88
N ASP A 79 14.63 8.75 7.28
CA ASP A 79 13.68 8.16 6.33
C ASP A 79 12.61 7.32 7.04
N SER A 80 11.36 7.55 6.64
CA SER A 80 10.21 6.77 7.11
C SER A 80 9.53 6.05 5.95
N PHE A 81 9.15 4.80 6.17
CA PHE A 81 8.31 4.03 5.24
C PHE A 81 6.99 3.70 5.93
N ILE A 82 5.91 4.23 5.37
CA ILE A 82 4.54 3.95 5.81
C ILE A 82 3.82 3.28 4.65
N TYR A 83 3.32 2.08 4.91
CA TYR A 83 2.52 1.31 3.96
C TYR A 83 1.04 1.47 4.28
N LYS A 84 0.29 2.03 3.33
CA LYS A 84 -1.15 2.22 3.42
C LYS A 84 -1.89 0.99 2.90
N THR A 85 -2.88 0.55 3.66
CA THR A 85 -3.73 -0.58 3.29
C THR A 85 -5.19 -0.37 3.71
N HIS A 86 -6.04 -1.33 3.35
CA HIS A 86 -7.46 -1.26 3.64
C HIS A 86 -7.74 -1.72 5.09
N PRO A 87 -8.51 -0.96 5.89
CA PRO A 87 -8.83 -1.37 7.26
C PRO A 87 -9.54 -2.73 7.35
N TRP A 88 -10.42 -3.04 6.40
CA TRP A 88 -11.11 -4.33 6.36
C TRP A 88 -10.16 -5.50 6.09
N LEU A 89 -9.07 -5.26 5.35
CA LEU A 89 -8.06 -6.28 5.06
C LEU A 89 -7.26 -6.62 6.32
N LEU A 90 -6.94 -5.60 7.13
CA LEU A 90 -6.33 -5.81 8.45
C LEU A 90 -7.30 -6.50 9.41
N SER A 91 -8.57 -6.09 9.45
CA SER A 91 -9.58 -6.78 10.27
C SER A 91 -9.68 -8.26 9.90
N MET A 92 -9.73 -8.60 8.61
CA MET A 92 -9.76 -10.00 8.17
C MET A 92 -8.45 -10.75 8.43
N PHE A 93 -7.31 -10.06 8.42
CA PHE A 93 -6.00 -10.64 8.77
C PHE A 93 -5.97 -11.09 10.24
N PHE A 94 -6.49 -10.26 11.16
CA PHE A 94 -6.53 -10.60 12.59
C PHE A 94 -7.70 -11.53 12.96
N ASP A 95 -8.86 -11.37 12.31
CA ASP A 95 -10.07 -12.17 12.53
C ASP A 95 -10.28 -13.17 11.37
N CYS A 96 -9.23 -13.91 11.01
CA CYS A 96 -9.28 -14.80 9.86
C CYS A 96 -10.15 -16.04 10.11
N PRO A 97 -11.19 -16.30 9.28
CA PRO A 97 -12.05 -17.46 9.46
C PRO A 97 -11.35 -18.76 9.07
N SER A 98 -11.35 -19.74 9.99
CA SER A 98 -10.83 -21.09 9.72
C SER A 98 -11.63 -21.80 8.62
N ASN A 99 -10.93 -22.52 7.73
CA ASN A 99 -11.52 -23.33 6.65
C ASN A 99 -12.36 -22.54 5.63
N PHE A 100 -12.05 -21.25 5.43
CA PHE A 100 -12.77 -20.44 4.46
C PHE A 100 -12.34 -20.74 3.03
N VAL A 101 -13.23 -21.33 2.24
CA VAL A 101 -12.96 -21.74 0.86
C VAL A 101 -13.93 -21.03 -0.09
N LEU A 102 -13.40 -20.37 -1.12
CA LEU A 102 -14.17 -19.76 -2.20
C LEU A 102 -13.61 -20.21 -3.55
N ALA A 103 -14.49 -20.62 -4.46
CA ALA A 103 -14.10 -21.14 -5.78
C ALA A 103 -13.04 -22.26 -5.71
N GLY A 104 -13.09 -23.11 -4.68
CA GLY A 104 -12.12 -24.18 -4.43
C GLY A 104 -10.75 -23.72 -3.92
N ILE A 105 -10.59 -22.44 -3.60
CA ILE A 105 -9.34 -21.87 -3.07
C ILE A 105 -9.52 -21.58 -1.59
N GLU A 106 -8.63 -22.11 -0.77
CA GLU A 106 -8.60 -21.84 0.67
C GLU A 106 -7.93 -20.49 0.98
N LEU A 107 -8.54 -19.72 1.87
CA LEU A 107 -7.89 -18.59 2.52
C LEU A 107 -6.98 -19.12 3.63
N LYS A 108 -5.69 -18.83 3.51
CA LYS A 108 -4.67 -19.23 4.47
C LYS A 108 -4.59 -18.16 5.55
N CYS A 109 -4.90 -18.53 6.78
CA CYS A 109 -4.82 -17.59 7.89
C CYS A 109 -3.36 -17.31 8.29
N PRO A 110 -3.05 -16.09 8.75
CA PRO A 110 -1.71 -15.75 9.21
C PRO A 110 -1.25 -16.61 10.39
N SER A 111 0.04 -16.90 10.45
CA SER A 111 0.68 -17.48 11.62
C SER A 111 0.76 -16.50 12.78
N ASN A 112 0.97 -16.99 14.01
CA ASN A 112 1.15 -16.14 15.18
C ASN A 112 2.31 -15.14 15.03
N ASP A 113 3.40 -15.56 14.37
CA ASP A 113 4.55 -14.67 14.11
C ASP A 113 4.18 -13.53 13.16
N GLU A 114 3.40 -13.82 12.12
CA GLU A 114 2.87 -12.79 11.21
C GLU A 114 1.89 -11.85 11.93
N LEU A 115 1.00 -12.37 12.77
CA LEU A 115 0.09 -11.55 13.59
C LEU A 115 0.87 -10.58 14.48
N MET A 116 1.89 -11.07 15.20
CA MET A 116 2.73 -10.25 16.07
C MET A 116 3.55 -9.22 15.29
N LEU A 117 4.05 -9.58 14.10
CA LEU A 117 4.78 -8.67 13.24
C LEU A 117 3.90 -7.51 12.78
N ILE A 118 2.69 -7.81 12.29
CA ILE A 118 1.78 -6.79 11.77
C ILE A 118 1.19 -5.95 12.91
N GLU A 119 0.88 -6.54 14.07
CA GLU A 119 0.43 -5.78 15.24
C GLU A 119 1.48 -4.74 15.64
N ARG A 120 2.76 -5.15 15.72
CA ARG A 120 3.85 -4.23 16.01
C ARG A 120 3.95 -3.13 14.95
N ALA A 121 3.85 -3.48 13.67
CA ALA A 121 3.92 -2.53 12.57
C ALA A 121 2.79 -1.49 12.61
N ILE A 122 1.58 -1.89 13.03
CA ILE A 122 0.46 -0.96 13.25
C ILE A 122 0.76 -0.03 14.43
N ARG A 123 1.22 -0.58 15.56
CA ARG A 123 1.53 0.22 16.76
C ARG A 123 2.65 1.24 16.52
N THR A 124 3.60 0.93 15.64
CA THR A 124 4.68 1.86 15.25
C THR A 124 4.32 2.78 14.09
N GLY A 125 3.09 2.73 13.58
CA GLY A 125 2.61 3.57 12.48
C GLY A 125 3.20 3.21 11.11
N THR A 126 3.82 2.04 10.98
CA THR A 126 4.40 1.52 9.73
C THR A 126 3.33 0.98 8.79
N ILE A 127 2.30 0.33 9.32
CA ILE A 127 1.13 -0.13 8.57
C ILE A 127 -0.07 0.70 9.05
N ALA A 128 -0.77 1.32 8.12
CA ALA A 128 -1.84 2.28 8.41
C ALA A 128 -2.91 2.35 7.32
#